data_AF-A0A821XZW5-F1
#
_entry.id   AF-A0A821XZW5-F1
#
_cell.length_a   1.000
_cell.length_b   1.000
_cell.length_c   1.000
_cell.angle_alpha   90.00
_cell.angle_beta   90.00
_cell.angle_gamma   90.00
#
_symmetry.space_group_name_H-M   'P 1'
#
loop_
_entity.id
_entity.type
_entity.pdbx_description
1 polymer ?
#
loop_
_entity_poly.entity_id
_entity_poly.type
_entity_poly.pdbx_seq_one_letter_code
_entity_poly.pdbx_strand_id
1 'polypeptide(L)'
;MDMENIRQVLEDAAQIFLSAANTITNERRREAEKVFLQFRRSQFSLDLYRYLIEHSSSSYVVYQTLTALREGIVKEWSSLDDALKEQVVQYLLSYVYTHYSTLSAHVREQALQILVVINKRRKAQRAQMAKSGFTVSLALINLLQSTNKQEFEFGLTLLNAFINEYSFSNGK
;
A
#
# COMPACT_ATOMS: atom_id res chain seq x y z
N MET A 1 15.78 -5.03 15.63
CA MET A 1 16.34 -3.95 14.82
C MET A 1 15.44 -2.75 15.03
N ASP A 2 16.00 -1.61 15.41
CA ASP A 2 15.22 -0.39 15.61
C ASP A 2 14.54 0.03 14.29
N MET A 3 13.31 0.55 14.35
CA MET A 3 12.55 0.96 13.15
C MET A 3 13.30 2.05 12.38
N GLU A 4 13.98 2.95 13.09
CA GLU A 4 14.82 3.99 12.51
C GLU A 4 16.01 3.41 11.73
N ASN A 5 16.64 2.36 12.27
CA ASN A 5 17.74 1.67 11.58
C ASN A 5 17.23 1.00 10.29
N ILE A 6 16.07 0.35 10.33
CA ILE A 6 15.45 -0.25 9.13
C ILE A 6 15.17 0.82 8.07
N ARG A 7 14.62 1.98 8.49
CA ARG A 7 14.35 3.12 7.60
C ARG A 7 15.62 3.59 6.91
N GLN A 8 16.69 3.83 7.68
CA GLN A 8 17.96 4.32 7.14
C GLN A 8 18.58 3.31 6.15
N VAL A 9 18.58 2.02 6.50
CA VAL A 9 19.10 0.95 5.62
C VAL A 9 18.33 0.90 4.29
N LEU A 10 17.00 1.07 4.32
CA LEU A 10 16.18 1.10 3.11
C LEU A 10 16.41 2.37 2.29
N GLU A 11 16.58 3.53 2.92
CA GLU A 11 16.86 4.78 2.22
C GLU A 11 18.24 4.77 1.56
N ASP A 12 19.27 4.26 2.24
CA ASP A 12 20.60 4.11 1.68
C ASP A 12 20.58 3.15 0.47
N ALA A 13 19.86 2.03 0.59
CA ALA A 13 19.65 1.10 -0.51
C ALA A 13 18.87 1.75 -1.67
N ALA A 14 17.86 2.56 -1.40
CA ALA A 14 17.12 3.29 -2.43
C ALA A 14 18.02 4.27 -3.17
N GLN A 15 18.87 5.00 -2.46
CA GLN A 15 19.81 5.94 -3.07
C GLN A 15 20.76 5.22 -4.03
N ILE A 16 21.28 4.05 -3.63
CA ILE A 16 22.14 3.22 -4.47
C ILE A 16 21.37 2.70 -5.70
N PHE A 17 20.14 2.20 -5.50
CA PHE A 17 19.34 1.63 -6.58
C PHE A 17 18.96 2.68 -7.65
N LEU A 18 18.61 3.89 -7.22
CA LEU A 18 18.17 4.98 -8.10
C LEU A 18 19.32 5.78 -8.73
N SER A 19 20.55 5.62 -8.23
CA SER A 19 21.70 6.34 -8.78
C SER A 19 21.98 5.97 -10.24
N ALA A 20 22.50 6.94 -11.00
CA ALA A 20 22.77 6.79 -12.42
C ALA A 20 23.84 5.71 -12.71
N ALA A 21 23.72 5.03 -13.86
CA ALA A 21 24.51 3.83 -14.20
C ALA A 21 26.02 4.07 -14.35
N ASN A 22 26.42 5.32 -14.54
CA ASN A 22 27.80 5.78 -14.61
C ASN A 22 28.47 5.97 -13.23
N THR A 23 27.71 5.92 -12.12
CA THR A 23 28.22 6.19 -10.78
C THR A 23 28.28 4.97 -9.87
N ILE A 24 27.51 3.91 -10.17
CA ILE A 24 27.39 2.72 -9.32
C ILE A 24 27.54 1.45 -10.14
N THR A 25 28.33 0.50 -9.62
CA THR A 25 28.52 -0.82 -10.24
C THR A 25 27.23 -1.66 -10.19
N ASN A 26 27.07 -2.56 -11.15
CA ASN A 26 25.93 -3.49 -11.17
C ASN A 26 25.86 -4.35 -9.90
N GLU A 27 27.00 -4.67 -9.27
CA GLU A 27 27.03 -5.45 -8.03
C GLU A 27 26.42 -4.69 -6.86
N ARG A 28 26.77 -3.40 -6.67
CA ARG A 28 26.17 -2.57 -5.62
C ARG A 28 24.66 -2.39 -5.79
N ARG A 29 24.19 -2.29 -7.04
CA ARG A 29 22.75 -2.28 -7.32
C ARG A 29 22.06 -3.58 -6.92
N ARG A 30 22.68 -4.72 -7.21
CA ARG A 30 22.17 -6.04 -6.78
C ARG A 30 22.16 -6.19 -5.27
N GLU A 31 23.17 -5.67 -4.57
CA GLU A 31 23.21 -5.64 -3.11
C GLU A 31 22.05 -4.81 -2.54
N ALA A 32 21.81 -3.61 -3.07
CA ALA A 32 20.66 -2.79 -2.69
C ALA A 32 19.32 -3.48 -2.96
N GLU A 33 19.18 -4.18 -4.09
CA GLU A 33 17.97 -4.96 -4.40
C GLU A 33 17.75 -6.11 -3.41
N LYS A 34 18.82 -6.79 -2.97
CA LYS A 34 18.74 -7.83 -1.95
C LYS A 34 18.16 -7.30 -0.63
N VAL A 35 18.45 -6.05 -0.26
CA VAL A 35 17.89 -5.41 0.94
C VAL A 35 16.36 -5.32 0.82
N PHE A 36 15.82 -4.82 -0.30
CA PHE A 36 14.37 -4.74 -0.51
C PHE A 36 13.71 -6.12 -0.60
N LEU A 37 14.38 -7.11 -1.21
CA LEU A 37 13.90 -8.49 -1.26
C LEU A 37 13.84 -9.13 0.14
N GLN A 38 14.85 -8.89 0.99
CA GLN A 38 14.85 -9.36 2.38
C GLN A 38 13.74 -8.69 3.18
N PHE A 39 13.58 -7.37 3.03
CA PHE A 39 12.50 -6.62 3.67
C PHE A 39 11.11 -7.15 3.29
N ARG A 40 10.86 -7.41 2.01
CA ARG A 40 9.59 -8.00 1.53
C ARG A 40 9.34 -9.43 2.04
N ARG A 41 10.38 -10.16 2.42
CA ARG A 41 10.29 -11.52 2.99
C ARG A 41 10.14 -11.52 4.51
N SER A 42 10.34 -10.37 5.16
CA SER A 42 10.21 -10.25 6.61
C SER A 42 8.78 -10.51 7.08
N GLN A 43 8.62 -10.76 8.37
CA GLN A 43 7.30 -10.97 8.98
C GLN A 43 6.43 -9.72 8.82
N PHE A 44 5.13 -9.93 8.58
CA PHE A 44 4.16 -8.85 8.53
C PHE A 44 4.17 -8.01 9.81
N SER A 45 4.32 -6.70 9.67
CA SER A 45 4.24 -5.75 10.79
C SER A 45 3.61 -4.44 10.33
N LEU A 46 2.35 -4.21 10.70
CA LEU A 46 1.65 -2.99 10.34
C LEU A 46 2.33 -1.75 10.92
N ASP A 47 2.82 -1.82 12.15
CA ASP A 47 3.48 -0.70 12.81
C ASP A 47 4.75 -0.29 12.06
N LEU A 48 5.57 -1.26 11.63
CA LEU A 48 6.75 -0.98 10.82
C LEU A 48 6.38 -0.35 9.47
N TYR A 49 5.35 -0.88 8.78
CA TYR A 49 4.93 -0.33 7.51
C TYR A 49 4.42 1.11 7.65
N ARG A 50 3.60 1.41 8.67
CA ARG A 50 3.13 2.77 8.95
C ARG A 50 4.28 3.71 9.23
N TYR A 51 5.20 3.29 10.10
CA TYR A 51 6.39 4.06 10.44
C TYR A 51 7.19 4.43 9.19
N LEU A 52 7.50 3.45 8.34
CA LEU A 52 8.27 3.66 7.12
C LEU A 52 7.55 4.56 6.10
N ILE A 53 6.22 4.42 5.96
CA ILE A 53 5.44 5.27 5.06
C ILE A 53 5.43 6.73 5.56
N GLU A 54 5.30 6.94 6.87
CA GLU A 54 5.18 8.28 7.47
C GLU A 54 6.53 9.01 7.61
N HIS A 55 7.64 8.29 7.80
CA HIS A 55 8.93 8.89 8.17
C HIS A 55 9.98 8.83 7.05
N SER A 56 9.76 8.05 5.99
CA SER A 56 10.72 7.97 4.89
C SER A 56 10.66 9.20 4.00
N SER A 57 11.82 9.83 3.74
CA SER A 57 11.92 10.91 2.76
C SER A 57 11.99 10.40 1.32
N SER A 58 12.27 9.10 1.13
CA SER A 58 12.35 8.48 -0.20
C SER A 58 10.99 7.95 -0.66
N SER A 59 10.43 8.54 -1.73
CA SER A 59 9.21 8.01 -2.37
C SER A 59 9.36 6.55 -2.84
N TYR A 60 10.58 6.13 -3.19
CA TYR A 60 10.84 4.74 -3.57
C TYR A 60 10.72 3.80 -2.38
N VAL A 61 11.23 4.18 -1.21
CA VAL A 61 11.07 3.38 0.02
C VAL A 61 9.60 3.31 0.43
N VAL A 62 8.86 4.41 0.34
CA VAL A 62 7.40 4.40 0.60
C VAL A 62 6.69 3.44 -0.36
N TYR A 63 7.03 3.49 -1.65
CA TYR A 63 6.47 2.57 -2.65
C TYR A 63 6.81 1.10 -2.37
N GLN A 64 8.07 0.79 -2.04
CA GLN A 64 8.50 -0.57 -1.69
C GLN A 64 7.84 -1.05 -0.39
N THR A 65 7.61 -0.15 0.57
CA THR A 65 6.88 -0.45 1.81
C THR A 65 5.42 -0.79 1.54
N LEU A 66 4.73 -0.01 0.71
CA LEU A 66 3.37 -0.33 0.26
C LEU A 66 3.33 -1.65 -0.51
N THR A 67 4.34 -1.93 -1.33
CA THR A 67 4.47 -3.20 -2.05
C THR A 67 4.63 -4.38 -1.09
N ALA A 68 5.48 -4.26 -0.07
CA ALA A 68 5.64 -5.25 0.99
C ALA A 68 4.35 -5.46 1.79
N LEU A 69 3.66 -4.38 2.16
CA LEU A 69 2.35 -4.41 2.82
C LEU A 69 1.32 -5.18 1.96
N ARG A 70 1.24 -4.88 0.66
CA ARG A 70 0.35 -5.59 -0.28
C ARG A 70 0.62 -7.08 -0.29
N GLU A 71 1.88 -7.46 -0.43
CA GLU A 71 2.29 -8.86 -0.51
C GLU A 71 2.06 -9.62 0.78
N GLY A 72 2.38 -9.01 1.93
CA GLY A 72 2.11 -9.56 3.24
C GLY A 72 0.62 -9.81 3.45
N ILE A 73 -0.25 -8.83 3.11
CA ILE A 73 -1.71 -9.00 3.18
C ILE A 73 -2.19 -10.14 2.29
N VAL A 74 -1.68 -10.24 1.06
CA VAL A 74 -2.05 -11.27 0.09
C VAL A 74 -1.62 -12.66 0.58
N LYS A 75 -0.41 -12.76 1.12
CA LYS A 75 0.20 -14.01 1.61
C LYS A 75 -0.47 -14.52 2.88
N GLU A 76 -0.73 -13.62 3.83
CA GLU A 76 -1.19 -13.96 5.19
C GLU A 76 -2.70 -13.72 5.37
N TRP A 77 -3.42 -13.40 4.31
CA TRP A 77 -4.83 -12.99 4.33
C TRP A 77 -5.74 -13.79 5.28
N SER A 78 -5.62 -15.12 5.24
CA SER A 78 -6.46 -16.04 6.02
C SER A 78 -6.08 -16.10 7.51
N SER A 79 -4.83 -15.77 7.86
CA SER A 79 -4.35 -15.73 9.24
C SER A 79 -4.43 -14.35 9.87
N LEU A 80 -4.57 -13.29 9.07
CA LEU A 80 -4.80 -11.94 9.58
C LEU A 80 -6.19 -11.84 10.22
N ASP A 81 -6.26 -11.21 11.39
CA ASP A 81 -7.52 -10.88 12.02
C ASP A 81 -8.27 -9.78 11.23
N ASP A 82 -9.58 -9.67 11.43
CA ASP A 82 -10.38 -8.69 10.70
C ASP A 82 -10.15 -7.25 11.17
N ALA A 83 -9.79 -7.05 12.43
CA ALA A 83 -9.50 -5.74 13.00
C ALA A 83 -8.29 -5.08 12.33
N LEU A 84 -7.21 -5.84 12.12
CA LEU A 84 -6.00 -5.42 11.45
C LEU A 84 -6.26 -5.13 9.98
N LYS A 85 -7.08 -5.95 9.30
CA LYS A 85 -7.53 -5.67 7.92
C LYS A 85 -8.29 -4.33 7.87
N GLU A 86 -9.14 -4.03 8.84
CA GLU A 86 -9.84 -2.74 8.93
C GLU A 86 -8.89 -1.58 9.21
N GLN A 87 -7.94 -1.75 10.15
CA GLN A 87 -6.93 -0.74 10.45
C GLN A 87 -6.09 -0.39 9.21
N VAL A 88 -5.68 -1.39 8.41
CA VAL A 88 -4.99 -1.14 7.14
C VAL A 88 -5.85 -0.29 6.20
N VAL A 89 -7.13 -0.64 6.04
CA VAL A 89 -8.03 0.09 5.14
C VAL A 89 -8.21 1.54 5.60
N GLN A 90 -8.49 1.74 6.88
CA GLN A 90 -8.63 3.08 7.46
C GLN A 90 -7.36 3.89 7.29
N TYR A 91 -6.22 3.30 7.64
CA TYR A 91 -4.91 3.94 7.52
C TYR A 91 -4.63 4.39 6.08
N LEU A 92 -4.77 3.49 5.10
CA LEU A 92 -4.47 3.81 3.70
C LEU A 92 -5.44 4.85 3.11
N LEU A 93 -6.73 4.77 3.45
CA LEU A 93 -7.70 5.79 3.03
C LEU A 93 -7.33 7.17 3.59
N SER A 94 -7.06 7.25 4.90
CA SER A 94 -6.67 8.49 5.55
C SER A 94 -5.34 9.03 5.02
N TYR A 95 -4.35 8.17 4.83
CA TYR A 95 -3.03 8.54 4.31
C TYR A 95 -3.13 9.12 2.90
N VAL A 96 -3.81 8.41 1.98
CA VAL A 96 -3.94 8.87 0.59
C VAL A 96 -4.77 10.15 0.51
N TYR A 97 -5.85 10.24 1.29
CA TYR A 97 -6.68 11.45 1.32
C TYR A 97 -5.89 12.66 1.82
N THR A 98 -5.19 12.52 2.95
CA THR A 98 -4.43 13.61 3.59
C THR A 98 -3.28 14.11 2.71
N HIS A 99 -2.60 13.20 2.02
CA HIS A 99 -1.41 13.53 1.22
C HIS A 99 -1.69 13.51 -0.29
N TYR A 100 -2.95 13.58 -0.72
CA TYR A 100 -3.33 13.38 -2.11
C TYR A 100 -2.56 14.28 -3.08
N SER A 101 -2.35 15.55 -2.75
CA SER A 101 -1.65 16.52 -3.60
C SER A 101 -0.12 16.37 -3.59
N THR A 102 0.46 15.82 -2.51
CA THR A 102 1.91 15.73 -2.31
C THR A 102 2.49 14.37 -2.68
N LEU A 103 1.68 13.30 -2.66
CA LEU A 103 2.12 11.96 -3.03
C LEU A 103 2.39 11.86 -4.52
N SER A 104 3.52 11.25 -4.85
CA SER A 104 3.83 10.83 -6.22
C SER A 104 2.75 9.87 -6.75
N ALA A 105 2.48 9.95 -8.05
CA ALA A 105 1.40 9.19 -8.69
C ALA A 105 1.52 7.67 -8.42
N HIS A 106 2.74 7.11 -8.51
CA HIS A 106 2.97 5.69 -8.29
C HIS A 106 2.74 5.24 -6.84
N VAL A 107 3.08 6.08 -5.85
CA VAL A 107 2.80 5.77 -4.43
C VAL A 107 1.30 5.78 -4.17
N ARG A 108 0.59 6.79 -4.70
CA ARG A 108 -0.86 6.90 -4.62
C ARG A 108 -1.56 5.70 -5.25
N GLU A 109 -1.16 5.36 -6.47
CA GLU A 109 -1.70 4.21 -7.19
C GLU A 109 -1.48 2.92 -6.42
N GLN A 110 -0.28 2.68 -5.88
CA GLN A 110 0.00 1.47 -5.12
C GLN A 110 -0.84 1.39 -3.83
N ALA A 111 -0.99 2.48 -3.09
CA ALA A 111 -1.85 2.50 -1.90
C ALA A 111 -3.32 2.18 -2.26
N LEU A 112 -3.84 2.75 -3.34
CA LEU A 112 -5.19 2.46 -3.82
C LEU A 112 -5.34 1.00 -4.28
N GLN A 113 -4.34 0.43 -4.97
CA GLN A 113 -4.35 -0.98 -5.39
C GLN A 113 -4.45 -1.94 -4.21
N ILE A 114 -3.82 -1.63 -3.06
CA ILE A 114 -3.96 -2.43 -1.84
C ILE A 114 -5.41 -2.46 -1.37
N LEU A 115 -6.09 -1.30 -1.35
CA LEU A 115 -7.50 -1.20 -0.97
C LEU A 115 -8.39 -2.07 -1.88
N VAL A 116 -8.13 -2.06 -3.19
CA VAL A 116 -8.88 -2.89 -4.14
C VAL A 116 -8.62 -4.39 -3.89
N VAL A 117 -7.38 -4.79 -3.64
CA VAL A 117 -7.00 -6.18 -3.34
C VAL A 117 -7.68 -6.68 -2.06
N ILE A 118 -7.67 -5.88 -0.99
CA ILE A 118 -8.38 -6.20 0.27
C ILE A 118 -9.87 -6.41 0.00
N ASN A 119 -10.49 -5.51 -0.77
CA ASN A 119 -11.91 -5.61 -1.11
C ASN A 119 -12.22 -6.86 -1.94
N LYS A 120 -11.40 -7.19 -2.94
CA LYS A 120 -11.56 -8.40 -3.78
C LYS A 120 -11.45 -9.67 -2.94
N ARG A 121 -10.49 -9.75 -2.02
CA ARG A 121 -10.32 -10.90 -1.13
C ARG A 121 -11.47 -11.06 -0.14
N ARG A 122 -11.95 -9.97 0.48
CA ARG A 122 -13.16 -10.01 1.32
C ARG A 122 -14.38 -10.49 0.54
N LYS A 123 -14.57 -10.01 -0.69
CA LYS A 123 -15.67 -10.47 -1.55
C LYS A 123 -15.57 -11.96 -1.89
N ALA A 124 -14.38 -12.50 -2.12
CA ALA A 124 -14.19 -13.93 -2.37
C ALA A 124 -14.54 -14.80 -1.13
N GLN A 125 -14.32 -14.29 0.07
CA GLN A 125 -14.65 -14.98 1.34
C GLN A 125 -16.09 -14.76 1.83
N ARG A 126 -16.86 -13.86 1.21
CA ARG A 126 -18.23 -13.48 1.64
C ARG A 126 -19.24 -14.62 1.65
N ALA A 127 -18.91 -15.80 1.15
CA ALA A 127 -19.71 -17.00 1.35
C ALA A 127 -19.75 -17.49 2.82
N GLN A 128 -18.87 -16.99 3.71
CA GLN A 128 -18.67 -17.56 5.05
C GLN A 128 -18.79 -16.57 6.24
N MET A 129 -19.03 -15.27 6.05
CA MET A 129 -18.95 -14.29 7.17
C MET A 129 -20.14 -13.33 7.28
N ALA A 130 -20.46 -12.94 8.52
CA ALA A 130 -21.47 -11.95 8.87
C ALA A 130 -21.15 -10.54 8.33
N LYS A 131 -22.20 -9.75 8.06
CA LYS A 131 -22.17 -8.50 7.27
C LYS A 131 -21.54 -7.27 7.97
N SER A 132 -21.00 -7.38 9.18
CA SER A 132 -20.65 -6.21 10.00
C SER A 132 -19.15 -5.92 9.98
N GLY A 133 -18.77 -4.75 9.48
CA GLY A 133 -17.39 -4.25 9.52
C GLY A 133 -17.17 -3.05 8.59
N PHE A 134 -16.16 -2.23 8.88
CA PHE A 134 -15.75 -1.15 7.98
C PHE A 134 -15.14 -1.78 6.72
N THR A 135 -15.70 -1.46 5.55
CA THR A 135 -15.22 -1.99 4.27
C THR A 135 -14.84 -0.87 3.32
N VAL A 136 -13.92 -1.15 2.41
CA VAL A 136 -13.56 -0.22 1.32
C VAL A 136 -14.79 0.17 0.51
N SER A 137 -15.72 -0.76 0.29
CA SER A 137 -16.99 -0.49 -0.42
C SER A 137 -17.89 0.48 0.36
N LEU A 138 -17.99 0.35 1.69
CA LEU A 138 -18.74 1.28 2.54
C LEU A 138 -18.10 2.67 2.55
N ALA A 139 -16.77 2.72 2.68
CA ALA A 139 -16.03 3.98 2.61
C ALA A 139 -16.25 4.69 1.26
N LEU A 140 -16.22 3.94 0.15
CA LEU A 140 -16.49 4.47 -1.19
C LEU A 140 -17.91 5.04 -1.30
N ILE A 141 -18.92 4.33 -0.80
CA ILE A 141 -20.32 4.83 -0.81
C ILE A 141 -20.42 6.15 -0.05
N ASN A 142 -19.84 6.21 1.16
CA ASN A 142 -19.87 7.42 1.98
C ASN A 142 -19.16 8.60 1.29
N LEU A 143 -18.00 8.36 0.66
CA LEU A 143 -17.27 9.40 -0.08
C LEU A 143 -18.08 9.93 -1.27
N LEU A 144 -18.72 9.04 -2.04
CA LEU A 144 -19.54 9.42 -3.20
C LEU A 144 -20.85 10.13 -2.82
N GLN A 145 -21.30 9.98 -1.58
CA GLN A 145 -22.47 10.67 -1.04
C GLN A 145 -22.10 11.95 -0.28
N SER A 146 -20.81 12.26 -0.13
CA SER A 146 -20.37 13.45 0.60
C SER A 146 -20.75 14.73 -0.12
N THR A 147 -21.20 15.73 0.65
CA THR A 147 -21.40 17.10 0.16
C THR A 147 -20.08 17.88 0.09
N ASN A 148 -19.01 17.36 0.68
CA ASN A 148 -17.66 17.91 0.56
C ASN A 148 -17.06 17.53 -0.80
N LYS A 149 -16.75 18.54 -1.62
CA LYS A 149 -16.17 18.36 -2.96
C LYS A 149 -14.87 17.53 -2.96
N GLN A 150 -13.98 17.75 -1.98
CA GLN A 150 -12.72 17.02 -1.91
C GLN A 150 -12.92 15.54 -1.60
N GLU A 151 -13.83 15.22 -0.68
CA GLU A 151 -14.20 13.84 -0.34
C GLU A 151 -14.86 13.13 -1.53
N PHE A 152 -15.76 13.84 -2.24
CA PHE A 152 -16.39 13.32 -3.45
C PHE A 152 -15.38 13.04 -4.56
N GLU A 153 -14.47 13.96 -4.85
CA GLU A 153 -13.38 13.78 -5.83
C GLU A 153 -12.44 12.63 -5.46
N PHE A 154 -12.14 12.48 -4.17
CA PHE A 154 -11.40 11.33 -3.67
C PHE A 154 -12.16 10.02 -3.87
N GLY A 155 -13.47 10.02 -3.62
CA GLY A 155 -14.38 8.91 -3.92
C GLY A 155 -14.34 8.51 -5.39
N LEU A 156 -14.34 9.46 -6.32
CA LEU A 156 -14.21 9.20 -7.76
C LEU A 156 -12.85 8.58 -8.12
N THR A 157 -11.78 9.04 -7.49
CA THR A 157 -10.44 8.47 -7.71
C THR A 157 -10.36 7.03 -7.22
N LEU A 158 -10.93 6.74 -6.04
CA LEU A 158 -11.04 5.39 -5.51
C LEU A 158 -11.90 4.50 -6.44
N LEU A 159 -13.03 5.01 -6.94
CA LEU A 159 -13.88 4.30 -7.90
C LEU A 159 -13.11 3.96 -9.19
N ASN A 160 -12.34 4.91 -9.74
CA ASN A 160 -11.52 4.66 -10.92
C ASN A 160 -10.47 3.57 -10.68
N ALA A 161 -9.84 3.53 -9.50
CA ALA A 161 -8.91 2.47 -9.15
C ALA A 161 -9.61 1.09 -9.12
N PHE A 162 -10.84 1.02 -8.62
CA PHE A 162 -11.66 -0.19 -8.69
C PHE A 162 -11.96 -0.59 -10.14
N ILE A 163 -12.45 0.34 -10.97
CA ILE A 163 -12.80 0.07 -12.36
C ILE A 163 -11.61 -0.49 -13.13
N ASN A 164 -10.43 0.13 -12.98
CA ASN A 164 -9.21 -0.32 -13.66
C ASN A 164 -8.88 -1.76 -13.29
N GLU A 165 -8.78 -2.08 -11.99
CA GLU A 165 -8.44 -3.44 -11.53
C GLU A 165 -9.45 -4.50 -12.00
N TYR A 166 -10.76 -4.22 -11.91
CA TYR A 166 -11.79 -5.18 -12.33
C TYR A 166 -11.90 -5.32 -13.85
N SER A 167 -11.60 -4.27 -14.62
CA SER A 167 -11.59 -4.33 -16.09
C SER A 167 -10.44 -5.20 -16.61
N PHE A 168 -9.25 -5.11 -16.02
CA PHE A 168 -8.13 -5.98 -16.36
C PHE A 168 -8.31 -7.42 -15.85
N SER A 169 -9.06 -7.61 -14.76
CA SER A 169 -9.35 -8.95 -14.20
C SER A 169 -10.28 -9.81 -15.07
N ASN A 170 -11.03 -9.22 -16.01
CA ASN A 170 -11.95 -9.94 -16.90
C ASN A 170 -11.32 -10.30 -18.26
N GLY A 171 -10.04 -10.00 -18.47
CA GLY A 171 -9.30 -10.26 -19.71
C GLY A 171 -8.36 -11.48 -19.67
N LYS A 172 -8.49 -12.37 -18.68
CA LYS A 172 -7.71 -13.62 -18.58
C LYS A 172 -8.61 -14.81 -18.32
#